data_AF-A0A7I4XWG2-F1
#
_entry.id   AF-A0A7I4XWG2-F1
#
_cell.length_a   1.000
_cell.length_b   1.000
_cell.length_c   1.000
_cell.angle_alpha   90.00
_cell.angle_beta   90.00
_cell.angle_gamma   90.00
#
_symmetry.space_group_name_H-M   'P 1'
#
loop_
_entity.id
_entity.type
_entity.pdbx_description
1 polymer ?
#
loop_
_entity_poly.entity_id
_entity_poly.type
_entity_poly.pdbx_seq_one_letter_code
_entity_poly.pdbx_strand_id
1 'polypeptide(L)'
;MVNLDGNPYEKEGEVAHWVVANIPDGKSIDDGEELVPYLEPLPFCGTGYHRIAFILFRHEKPVKSLPLFYSETLAGRIFSMSAMYKQNEDLITPSCATFFQTTYEISVKNRLHKMGLKSPIYEYQYNEAPKP
;
A
#
# COMPACT_ATOMS: atom_id res chain seq x y z
N MET A 1 1.37 -1.04 6.14
CA MET A 1 0.01 -0.93 5.57
C MET A 1 0.13 -0.83 4.06
N VAL A 2 -0.43 -1.78 3.33
CA VAL A 2 -0.30 -1.90 1.86
C VAL A 2 -1.68 -2.07 1.22
N ASN A 3 -1.87 -1.48 0.04
CA ASN A 3 -3.06 -1.69 -0.78
C ASN A 3 -2.70 -2.63 -1.93
N LEU A 4 -3.32 -3.81 -1.91
CA LEU A 4 -3.02 -4.90 -2.84
C LEU A 4 -3.65 -4.69 -4.23
N ASP A 5 -4.63 -3.79 -4.33
CA ASP A 5 -5.45 -3.58 -5.52
C ASP A 5 -5.33 -2.14 -6.06
N GLY A 6 -4.50 -1.31 -5.42
CA GLY A 6 -4.51 0.15 -5.58
C GLY A 6 -3.49 0.72 -6.55
N ASN A 7 -2.71 -0.11 -7.24
CA ASN A 7 -1.66 0.36 -8.16
C ASN A 7 -2.29 0.82 -9.49
N PRO A 8 -2.22 2.11 -9.83
CA PRO A 8 -2.85 2.62 -11.04
C PRO A 8 -1.86 2.84 -12.20
N TYR A 9 -0.58 2.56 -11.98
CA TYR A 9 0.50 2.87 -12.94
C TYR A 9 1.07 1.62 -13.58
N GLU A 10 1.24 0.55 -12.79
CA GLU A 10 1.85 -0.70 -13.23
C GLU A 10 0.87 -1.87 -13.05
N LYS A 11 1.05 -2.93 -13.84
CA LYS A 11 0.23 -4.15 -13.71
C LYS A 11 0.49 -4.89 -12.40
N GLU A 12 1.73 -4.84 -11.92
CA GLU A 12 2.21 -5.56 -10.74
C GLU A 12 2.69 -4.56 -9.69
N GLY A 13 2.68 -5.00 -8.43
CA GLY A 13 3.14 -4.21 -7.28
C GLY A 13 2.00 -3.57 -6.51
N GLU A 14 2.25 -3.37 -5.22
CA GLU A 14 1.32 -2.84 -4.24
C GLU A 14 1.64 -1.38 -3.91
N VAL A 15 0.65 -0.65 -3.38
CA VAL A 15 0.85 0.73 -2.93
C VAL A 15 1.10 0.76 -1.41
N ALA A 16 2.25 1.30 -1.00
CA ALA A 16 2.59 1.55 0.39
C ALA A 16 1.81 2.75 0.95
N HIS A 17 0.87 2.47 1.86
CA HIS A 17 0.12 3.50 2.56
C HIS A 17 0.86 3.98 3.81
N TRP A 18 1.52 3.08 4.53
CA TRP A 18 2.27 3.42 5.75
C TRP A 18 3.33 2.36 6.03
N VAL A 19 4.56 2.76 6.33
CA VAL A 19 5.68 1.88 6.65
C VAL A 19 6.47 2.49 7.80
N VAL A 20 6.53 1.76 8.91
CA VAL A 20 7.35 2.07 10.08
C VAL A 20 8.29 0.90 10.31
N ALA A 21 9.58 1.19 10.45
CA ALA A 21 10.63 0.21 10.65
C ALA A 21 11.25 0.35 12.04
N ASN A 22 12.04 -0.64 12.45
CA ASN A 22 12.90 -0.56 13.63
C ASN A 22 12.17 -0.17 14.94
N ILE A 23 10.89 -0.56 15.06
CA ILE A 23 10.09 -0.34 16.28
C ILE A 23 10.74 -1.15 17.42
N PRO A 24 11.17 -0.52 18.53
CA PRO A 24 11.78 -1.25 19.64
C PRO A 24 10.78 -2.22 20.28
N ASP A 25 11.26 -3.40 20.66
CA ASP A 25 10.38 -4.44 21.24
C ASP A 25 9.68 -3.94 22.52
N GLY A 26 8.38 -4.21 22.61
CA GLY A 26 7.52 -3.75 23.71
C GLY A 26 7.25 -2.24 23.78
N LYS A 27 7.62 -1.45 22.76
CA LYS A 27 7.38 0.01 22.70
C LYS A 27 6.25 0.42 21.75
N SER A 28 5.93 1.72 21.76
CA SER A 28 4.96 2.30 20.82
C SER A 28 5.52 2.29 19.40
N ILE A 29 4.61 2.33 18.42
CA ILE A 29 4.96 2.52 17.01
C ILE A 29 5.68 3.86 16.80
N ASP A 30 5.37 4.87 17.63
CA ASP A 30 5.98 6.21 17.58
C ASP A 30 7.49 6.21 17.88
N ASP A 31 8.00 5.16 18.54
CA ASP A 31 9.44 4.98 18.80
C ASP A 31 10.18 4.38 17.59
N GLY A 32 9.48 4.00 16.54
CA GLY A 32 10.05 3.47 15.30
C GLY A 32 10.48 4.56 14.31
N GLU A 33 11.07 4.11 13.21
CA GLU A 33 11.50 4.94 12.09
C GLU A 33 10.40 4.96 11.01
N GLU A 34 9.71 6.10 10.84
CA GLU A 34 8.71 6.25 9.79
C GLU A 34 9.38 6.42 8.42
N LEU A 35 9.38 5.34 7.61
CA LEU A 35 9.95 5.34 6.26
C LEU A 35 8.96 5.87 5.21
N VAL A 36 7.68 5.60 5.42
CA VAL A 36 6.59 6.05 4.55
C VAL A 36 5.51 6.65 5.42
N PRO A 37 5.34 7.98 5.41
CA PRO A 37 4.26 8.64 6.14
C PRO A 37 2.89 8.12 5.73
N TYR A 38 2.01 8.04 6.72
CA TYR A 38 0.65 7.55 6.53
C TYR A 38 -0.07 8.33 5.42
N LEU A 39 -0.60 7.58 4.47
CA LEU A 39 -1.53 8.05 3.45
C LEU A 39 -2.79 7.19 3.53
N GLU A 40 -3.95 7.83 3.65
CA GLU A 40 -5.23 7.14 3.65
C GLU A 40 -5.44 6.29 2.38
N PRO A 41 -6.21 5.18 2.44
CA PRO A 41 -6.57 4.43 1.24
C PRO A 41 -7.24 5.31 0.20
N LEU A 42 -6.81 5.19 -1.07
CA LEU A 42 -7.35 5.95 -2.20
C LEU A 42 -7.95 5.02 -3.27
N PRO A 43 -8.96 4.20 -2.94
CA PRO A 43 -9.65 3.40 -3.95
C PRO A 43 -10.33 4.30 -4.98
N PHE A 44 -10.00 4.14 -6.25
CA PHE A 44 -10.55 4.98 -7.30
C PHE A 44 -12.03 4.67 -7.58
N CYS A 45 -12.75 5.64 -8.12
CA CYS A 45 -14.17 5.45 -8.39
C CYS A 45 -14.35 4.33 -9.43
N GLY A 46 -15.16 3.32 -9.09
CA GLY A 46 -15.48 2.21 -10.00
C GLY A 46 -14.42 1.10 -10.10
N THR A 47 -13.37 1.09 -9.26
CA THR A 47 -12.40 -0.01 -9.18
C THR A 47 -12.82 -1.13 -8.20
N GLY A 48 -13.97 -0.98 -7.54
CA GLY A 48 -14.52 -1.97 -6.62
C GLY A 48 -13.97 -1.86 -5.19
N TYR A 49 -13.81 -3.01 -4.54
CA TYR A 49 -13.26 -3.10 -3.18
C TYR A 49 -11.76 -3.35 -3.22
N HIS A 50 -11.01 -2.54 -2.47
CA HIS A 50 -9.58 -2.69 -2.29
C HIS A 50 -9.28 -3.36 -0.95
N ARG A 51 -8.33 -4.28 -0.95
CA ARG A 51 -7.82 -4.99 0.22
C ARG A 51 -6.62 -4.23 0.77
N ILE A 52 -6.76 -3.76 2.01
CA ILE A 52 -5.71 -3.05 2.72
C ILE A 52 -5.16 -3.97 3.81
N ALA A 53 -3.89 -4.36 3.68
CA ALA A 53 -3.24 -5.27 4.61
C ALA A 53 -2.26 -4.54 5.53
N PHE A 54 -2.31 -4.85 6.81
CA PHE A 54 -1.26 -4.59 7.79
C PHE A 54 -0.47 -5.87 8.00
N ILE A 55 0.84 -5.77 7.82
CA ILE A 55 1.76 -6.88 8.00
C ILE A 55 2.80 -6.43 9.01
N LEU A 56 2.95 -7.19 10.09
CA LEU A 56 3.96 -6.97 11.12
C LEU A 56 5.08 -7.98 10.93
N PHE A 57 6.30 -7.47 10.82
CA PHE A 57 7.51 -8.27 10.77
C PHE A 57 8.29 -8.12 12.08
N ARG A 58 8.85 -9.23 12.55
CA ARG A 58 9.81 -9.26 13.65
C ARG A 58 11.22 -9.35 13.09
N HIS A 59 12.16 -8.64 13.71
CA HIS A 59 13.58 -8.65 13.32
C HIS A 59 14.47 -8.71 14.56
N GLU A 60 15.64 -9.33 14.47
CA GLU A 60 16.58 -9.43 15.60
C GLU A 60 17.58 -8.26 15.66
N LYS A 61 17.85 -7.65 14.50
CA LYS A 61 18.80 -6.55 14.33
C LYS A 61 18.11 -5.39 13.60
N PRO A 62 18.55 -4.13 13.79
CA PRO A 62 18.02 -3.01 13.03
C PRO A 62 18.13 -3.24 11.51
N VAL A 63 17.02 -3.08 10.80
CA VAL A 63 16.93 -3.28 9.35
C VAL A 63 17.30 -1.96 8.67
N LYS A 64 18.33 -1.99 7.82
CA LYS A 64 18.83 -0.82 7.07
C LYS A 64 18.61 -0.91 5.55
N SER A 65 18.22 -2.08 5.06
CA SER A 65 18.08 -2.44 3.65
C SER A 65 16.65 -2.33 3.13
N LEU A 66 15.76 -1.62 3.85
CA LEU A 66 14.38 -1.45 3.39
C LEU A 66 14.35 -0.53 2.15
N PRO A 67 13.44 -0.79 1.20
CA PRO A 67 13.35 0.01 -0.02
C PRO A 67 13.17 1.49 0.30
N LEU A 68 13.90 2.34 -0.43
CA LEU A 68 13.68 3.77 -0.40
C LEU A 68 12.35 4.06 -1.07
N PHE A 69 11.38 4.50 -0.27
CA PHE A 69 10.10 4.94 -0.78
C PHE A 69 10.14 6.44 -1.06
N TYR A 70 9.75 6.85 -2.27
CA TYR A 70 9.51 8.27 -2.58
C TYR A 70 8.09 8.63 -2.13
N SER A 71 7.95 8.90 -0.84
CA SER A 71 6.66 8.94 -0.15
C SER A 71 5.73 10.10 -0.53
N GLU A 72 6.22 11.13 -1.21
CA GLU A 72 5.39 12.30 -1.56
C GLU A 72 4.39 12.02 -2.68
N THR A 73 4.64 11.02 -3.53
CA THR A 73 3.79 10.71 -4.70
C THR A 73 3.18 9.31 -4.61
N LEU A 74 2.05 9.11 -5.29
CA LEU A 74 1.43 7.78 -5.36
C LEU A 74 2.31 6.78 -6.14
N ALA A 75 3.00 7.25 -7.18
CA ALA A 75 3.94 6.43 -7.96
C ALA A 75 5.16 5.99 -7.13
N GLY A 76 5.74 6.91 -6.35
CA GLY A 76 6.89 6.61 -5.48
C GLY A 76 6.57 5.71 -4.29
N ARG A 77 5.29 5.35 -4.10
CA ARG A 77 4.81 4.38 -3.10
C ARG A 77 4.59 2.99 -3.66
N ILE A 78 4.74 2.78 -4.98
CA ILE A 78 4.65 1.46 -5.58
C ILE A 78 5.88 0.65 -5.20
N PHE A 79 5.66 -0.57 -4.75
CA PHE A 79 6.72 -1.52 -4.49
C PHE A 79 6.21 -2.95 -4.65
N SER A 80 7.12 -3.91 -4.52
CA SER A 80 6.76 -5.32 -4.45
C SER A 80 7.05 -5.86 -3.05
N MET A 81 6.00 -6.24 -2.33
CA MET A 81 6.11 -6.86 -1.00
C MET A 81 6.91 -8.17 -1.07
N SER A 82 6.67 -8.98 -2.10
CA SER A 82 7.38 -10.25 -2.29
C SER A 82 8.87 -10.05 -2.54
N ALA A 83 9.25 -9.09 -3.39
CA ALA A 83 10.65 -8.76 -3.63
C ALA A 83 11.33 -8.18 -2.39
N MET A 84 10.66 -7.26 -1.68
CA MET A 84 11.16 -6.69 -0.43
C MET A 84 11.38 -7.78 0.62
N TYR A 85 10.41 -8.67 0.81
CA TYR A 85 10.55 -9.78 1.75
C TYR A 85 11.70 -10.70 1.34
N LYS A 86 11.79 -11.10 0.07
CA LYS A 86 12.83 -12.01 -0.41
C LYS A 86 14.25 -11.46 -0.19
N GLN A 87 14.44 -10.15 -0.34
CA GLN A 87 15.73 -9.49 -0.10
C GLN A 87 16.11 -9.42 1.39
N ASN A 88 15.14 -9.58 2.29
CA ASN A 88 15.33 -9.40 3.73
C ASN A 88 14.95 -10.66 4.54
N GLU A 89 14.71 -11.81 3.89
CA GLU A 89 14.13 -13.01 4.53
C GLU A 89 14.99 -13.56 5.68
N ASP A 90 16.30 -13.32 5.65
CA ASP A 90 17.23 -13.69 6.73
C ASP A 90 17.19 -12.73 7.94
N LEU A 91 16.62 -11.53 7.75
CA LEU A 91 16.58 -10.45 8.74
C LEU A 91 15.20 -10.25 9.36
N ILE A 92 14.15 -10.50 8.59
CA ILE A 92 12.76 -10.24 8.99
C ILE A 92 11.91 -11.50 8.88
N THR A 93 11.07 -11.74 9.88
CA THR A 93 10.11 -12.85 9.91
C THR A 93 8.69 -12.30 10.02
N PRO A 94 7.73 -12.74 9.18
CA PRO A 94 6.35 -12.32 9.30
C PRO A 94 5.77 -12.84 10.63
N SER A 95 5.24 -11.95 11.46
CA SER A 95 4.69 -12.31 12.77
C SER A 95 3.18 -12.21 12.84
N CYS A 96 2.57 -11.25 12.13
CA CYS A 96 1.13 -11.06 12.12
C CYS A 96 0.68 -10.41 10.81
N ALA A 97 -0.52 -10.75 10.37
CA ALA A 97 -1.20 -10.04 9.30
C ALA A 97 -2.67 -9.82 9.69
N THR A 98 -3.17 -8.62 9.42
CA THR A 98 -4.59 -8.30 9.49
C THR A 98 -4.95 -7.42 8.31
N PHE A 99 -6.23 -7.40 7.91
CA PHE A 99 -6.65 -6.63 6.75
C PHE A 99 -8.07 -6.11 6.91
N PHE A 100 -8.40 -5.11 6.11
CA PHE A 100 -9.75 -4.63 5.92
C PHE A 100 -10.00 -4.38 4.43
N GLN A 101 -11.27 -4.21 4.07
CA GLN A 101 -11.67 -3.82 2.73
C GLN A 101 -12.26 -2.41 2.75
N THR A 102 -12.00 -1.64 1.70
CA THR A 102 -12.56 -0.31 1.51
C THR A 102 -12.92 -0.09 0.05
N THR A 103 -13.82 0.84 -0.22
CA THR A 103 -14.21 1.22 -1.58
C THR A 103 -14.24 2.73 -1.69
N TYR A 104 -14.46 3.23 -2.91
CA TYR A 104 -14.48 4.65 -3.19
C TYR A 104 -15.50 5.40 -2.31
N GLU A 105 -15.06 6.56 -1.83
CA GLU A 105 -15.89 7.56 -1.18
C GLU A 105 -15.49 8.96 -1.71
N ILE A 106 -16.35 9.95 -1.55
CA ILE A 106 -16.10 11.32 -2.03
C ILE A 106 -14.83 11.95 -1.43
N SER A 107 -14.42 11.50 -0.24
CA SER A 107 -13.17 11.90 0.43
C SER A 107 -11.94 11.61 -0.43
N VAL A 108 -11.92 10.50 -1.18
CA VAL A 108 -10.83 10.11 -2.08
C VAL A 108 -10.59 11.16 -3.16
N LYS A 109 -11.66 11.63 -3.81
CA LYS A 109 -11.59 12.67 -4.85
C LYS A 109 -10.95 13.96 -4.28
N ASN A 110 -11.41 14.38 -3.11
CA ASN A 110 -10.90 15.57 -2.44
C ASN A 110 -9.42 15.43 -2.11
N ARG A 111 -9.00 14.24 -1.65
CA ARG A 111 -7.60 13.96 -1.34
C ARG A 111 -6.72 13.96 -2.60
N LEU A 112 -7.15 13.30 -3.67
CA LEU A 112 -6.41 13.28 -4.94
C LEU A 112 -6.20 14.68 -5.49
N HIS A 113 -7.23 15.53 -5.46
CA HIS A 113 -7.11 16.93 -5.89
C HIS A 113 -6.14 17.74 -5.00
N LYS A 114 -6.15 17.53 -3.68
CA LYS A 114 -5.17 18.15 -2.77
C LYS A 114 -3.72 17.71 -3.06
N MET A 115 -3.54 16.51 -3.58
CA MET A 115 -2.24 16.00 -4.05
C MET A 115 -1.90 16.46 -5.48
N GLY A 116 -2.71 17.32 -6.10
CA GLY A 116 -2.52 17.79 -7.48
C GLY A 116 -2.83 16.74 -8.55
N LEU A 117 -3.49 15.63 -8.18
CA LEU A 117 -3.84 14.53 -9.07
C LEU A 117 -5.27 14.66 -9.57
N LYS A 118 -5.55 14.11 -10.75
CA LYS A 118 -6.91 13.90 -11.23
C LYS A 118 -7.54 12.71 -10.52
N SER A 119 -8.86 12.72 -10.36
CA SER A 119 -9.64 11.60 -9.84
C SER A 119 -10.24 10.80 -11.00
N PRO A 120 -9.61 9.70 -11.46
CA PRO A 120 -10.15 8.87 -12.52
C PRO A 120 -11.44 8.17 -12.08
N ILE A 121 -12.28 7.85 -13.07
CA ILE A 121 -13.50 7.07 -12.91
C ILE A 121 -13.39 5.87 -13.84
N TYR A 122 -13.64 4.69 -13.30
CA TYR A 122 -13.62 3.43 -14.01
C TYR A 122 -15.04 2.87 -14.09
N GLU A 123 -15.31 2.12 -15.14
CA GLU A 123 -16.56 1.39 -15.32
C GLU A 123 -16.23 -0.03 -15.75
N TYR A 124 -17.04 -0.98 -15.29
CA TYR A 124 -16.90 -2.37 -15.72
C TYR A 124 -17.40 -2.51 -17.16
N GLN A 125 -16.50 -2.87 -18.07
CA GLN A 125 -16.86 -3.19 -19.43
C GLN A 125 -17.30 -4.66 -19.53
N TYR A 126 -18.59 -4.88 -19.74
CA TYR A 126 -19.12 -6.21 -20.03
C TYR A 126 -18.66 -6.69 -21.41
N ASN A 127 -18.43 -8.00 -21.52
CA ASN A 127 -18.20 -8.63 -22.81
C ASN A 127 -19.41 -8.42 -23.74
N GLU A 128 -19.15 -8.28 -25.04
CA GLU A 128 -20.23 -8.32 -26.03
C GLU A 128 -21.00 -9.63 -25.90
N ALA A 129 -22.34 -9.56 -26.04
CA ALA A 129 -23.16 -10.75 -26.04
C ALA A 129 -22.71 -11.69 -27.19
N PRO A 130 -22.57 -13.00 -26.94
CA PRO A 130 -22.21 -13.93 -28.00
C PRO A 130 -23.23 -13.82 -29.13
N LYS A 131 -22.74 -13.71 -30.37
CA LYS A 131 -23.59 -13.70 -31.56
C LYS A 131 -24.22 -15.09 -31.73
N PRO A 132 -25.49 -15.18 -32.15
CA PRO A 132 -26.19 -16.44 -32.32
C PRO A 132 -25.54 -17.36 -33.36
#